data_AF-A0A355A443-F1
#
_entry.id   AF-A0A355A443-F1
#
_cell.length_a   1.000
_cell.length_b   1.000
_cell.length_c   1.000
_cell.angle_alpha   90.00
_cell.angle_beta   90.00
_cell.angle_gamma   90.00
#
_symmetry.space_group_name_H-M   'P 1'
#
loop_
_entity.id
_entity.type
_entity.pdbx_description
1 polymer ?
#
loop_
_entity_poly.entity_id
_entity_poly.type
_entity_poly.pdbx_seq_one_letter_code
_entity_poly.pdbx_strand_id
1 'polypeptide(L)'
;MKKNASNSKDVKTYNRILIRNIIRKLGPIARYELAKETGLTPPTVTVIVNEFIEDGIVHEVGFGESSGGRRPVMLELNSKAAFIFAVRLQRDEVVTALFDIGGNILNQNKRTLDTSVAEDVVEAVGNSYDWLIENTGIDKEKVLCCGLASPGLINTHRGLIQHSSNLKWDKVPLGAMLSKRLYGIPVHVENISNAAALAEKEYGSGRGYHDLIYLNLSVGIGAGFIIGGEIYGGTRGYAGEIGHMTLMPDGGPECAC
;
A
#
# COMPACT_ATOMS: atom_id res chain seq x y z
N MET A 1 6.38 -17.25 20.14
CA MET A 1 7.28 -18.40 19.89
C MET A 1 6.54 -19.44 19.06
N LYS A 2 6.77 -19.44 17.73
CA LYS A 2 6.63 -20.55 16.77
C LYS A 2 7.19 -19.99 15.46
N LYS A 3 8.47 -20.27 15.19
CA LYS A 3 9.07 -20.03 13.87
C LYS A 3 8.33 -20.96 12.91
N ASN A 4 7.43 -20.42 12.09
CA ASN A 4 6.87 -21.19 10.99
C ASN A 4 8.04 -21.61 10.09
N ALA A 5 8.15 -22.92 9.82
CA ALA A 5 9.12 -23.46 8.89
C ALA A 5 8.89 -22.77 7.53
N SER A 6 9.88 -22.02 7.06
CA SER A 6 9.81 -21.32 5.78
C SER A 6 9.75 -22.37 4.67
N ASN A 7 8.59 -22.46 4.01
CA ASN A 7 8.42 -23.37 2.87
C ASN A 7 9.15 -22.77 1.65
N SER A 8 9.60 -23.62 0.71
CA SER A 8 10.36 -23.16 -0.47
C SER A 8 9.61 -22.12 -1.32
N LYS A 9 8.27 -22.18 -1.32
CA LYS A 9 7.38 -21.22 -1.98
C LYS A 9 7.43 -19.82 -1.33
N ASP A 10 7.56 -19.76 -0.01
CA ASP A 10 7.65 -18.51 0.74
C ASP A 10 9.01 -17.84 0.50
N VAL A 11 10.08 -18.64 0.47
CA VAL A 11 11.44 -18.17 0.12
C VAL A 11 11.48 -17.62 -1.30
N LYS A 12 10.89 -18.30 -2.28
CA LYS A 12 10.84 -17.81 -3.67
C LYS A 12 10.11 -16.46 -3.76
N THR A 13 8.98 -16.34 -3.05
CA THR A 13 8.18 -15.11 -3.03
C THR A 13 8.95 -13.96 -2.38
N TYR A 14 9.59 -14.21 -1.24
CA TYR A 14 10.42 -13.25 -0.55
C TYR A 14 11.58 -12.75 -1.43
N ASN A 15 12.30 -13.66 -2.09
CA ASN A 15 13.43 -13.30 -2.96
C ASN A 15 12.97 -12.45 -4.16
N ARG A 16 11.81 -12.76 -4.76
CA ARG A 16 11.21 -11.94 -5.83
C ARG A 16 10.90 -10.53 -5.33
N ILE A 17 10.25 -10.40 -4.18
CA ILE A 17 9.93 -9.08 -3.59
C ILE A 17 11.21 -8.30 -3.29
N LEU A 18 12.22 -8.95 -2.72
CA LEU A 18 13.50 -8.33 -2.39
C LEU A 18 14.21 -7.78 -3.63
N ILE A 19 14.38 -8.60 -4.69
CA ILE A 19 15.01 -8.16 -5.95
C ILE A 19 14.21 -7.02 -6.58
N ARG A 20 12.89 -7.15 -6.70
CA ARG A 20 12.03 -6.09 -7.28
C ARG A 20 12.19 -4.78 -6.50
N ASN A 21 12.21 -4.84 -5.17
CA ASN A 21 12.34 -3.65 -4.33
C ASN A 21 13.71 -2.99 -4.48
N ILE A 22 14.79 -3.76 -4.63
CA ILE A 22 16.13 -3.20 -4.89
C ILE A 22 16.18 -2.56 -6.28
N ILE A 23 15.67 -3.23 -7.32
CA ILE A 23 15.58 -2.63 -8.68
C ILE A 23 14.78 -1.33 -8.64
N ARG A 24 13.64 -1.29 -7.93
CA ARG A 24 12.83 -0.08 -7.78
C ARG A 24 13.57 1.06 -7.07
N LYS A 25 14.42 0.75 -6.08
CA LYS A 25 15.09 1.77 -5.24
C LYS A 25 16.43 2.25 -5.82
N LEU A 26 17.17 1.37 -6.47
CA LEU A 26 18.55 1.61 -6.92
C LEU A 26 18.71 1.54 -8.46
N GLY A 27 17.65 1.25 -9.20
CA GLY A 27 17.70 1.19 -10.66
C GLY A 27 18.12 2.54 -11.28
N PRO A 28 18.81 2.54 -12.44
CA PRO A 28 19.33 1.37 -13.15
C PRO A 28 20.43 0.61 -12.39
N ILE A 29 20.33 -0.73 -12.35
CA ILE A 29 21.25 -1.60 -11.58
C ILE A 29 21.64 -2.88 -12.34
N ALA A 30 22.87 -3.38 -12.17
CA ALA A 30 23.32 -4.62 -12.79
C ALA A 30 23.00 -5.88 -11.97
N ARG A 31 22.92 -7.04 -12.63
CA ARG A 31 22.69 -8.35 -11.95
C ARG A 31 23.72 -8.66 -10.85
N TYR A 32 24.98 -8.28 -11.03
CA TYR A 32 26.02 -8.54 -10.01
C TYR A 32 25.86 -7.64 -8.78
N GLU A 33 25.42 -6.39 -8.97
CA GLU A 33 25.10 -5.47 -7.87
C GLU A 33 23.85 -5.96 -7.13
N LEU A 34 22.84 -6.43 -7.84
CA LEU A 34 21.68 -7.08 -7.22
C LEU A 34 22.09 -8.27 -6.34
N ALA A 35 23.00 -9.14 -6.80
CA ALA A 35 23.51 -10.24 -5.97
C ALA A 35 24.20 -9.73 -4.70
N LYS A 36 24.98 -8.66 -4.80
CA LYS A 36 25.65 -8.03 -3.66
C LYS A 36 24.66 -7.41 -2.67
N GLU A 37 23.71 -6.61 -3.14
CA GLU A 37 22.74 -5.90 -2.29
C GLU A 37 21.71 -6.86 -1.65
N THR A 38 21.34 -7.93 -2.36
CA THR A 38 20.37 -8.93 -1.85
C THR A 38 21.01 -10.01 -0.97
N GLY A 39 22.33 -10.23 -1.10
CA GLY A 39 23.02 -11.38 -0.51
C GLY A 39 22.67 -12.73 -1.17
N LEU A 40 21.95 -12.72 -2.31
CA LEU A 40 21.56 -13.93 -3.04
C LEU A 40 22.68 -14.40 -3.98
N THR A 41 22.67 -15.69 -4.33
CA THR A 41 23.64 -16.22 -5.30
C THR A 41 23.38 -15.67 -6.71
N PRO A 42 24.42 -15.44 -7.54
CA PRO A 42 24.25 -14.94 -8.91
C PRO A 42 23.31 -15.79 -9.79
N PRO A 43 23.31 -17.14 -9.72
CA PRO A 43 22.33 -17.96 -10.43
C PRO A 43 20.89 -17.68 -10.00
N THR A 44 20.62 -17.51 -8.70
CA THR A 44 19.28 -17.18 -8.17
C THR A 44 18.80 -15.83 -8.69
N VAL A 45 19.65 -14.81 -8.67
CA VAL A 45 19.33 -13.48 -9.22
C VAL A 45 19.02 -13.58 -10.71
N THR A 46 19.82 -14.33 -11.45
CA THR A 46 19.64 -14.49 -12.90
C THR A 46 18.29 -15.11 -13.25
N VAL A 47 17.89 -16.18 -12.56
CA VAL A 47 16.58 -16.82 -12.76
C VAL A 47 15.45 -15.83 -12.50
N ILE A 48 15.47 -15.14 -11.36
CA ILE A 48 14.39 -14.20 -10.97
C ILE A 48 14.32 -13.00 -11.92
N VAL A 49 15.47 -12.44 -12.30
CA VAL A 49 15.51 -11.30 -13.25
C VAL A 49 14.98 -11.71 -14.62
N ASN A 50 15.32 -12.91 -15.10
CA ASN A 50 14.79 -13.38 -16.39
C ASN A 50 13.28 -13.59 -16.32
N GLU A 51 12.75 -14.18 -15.24
CA GLU A 51 11.29 -14.25 -15.00
C GLU A 51 10.66 -12.84 -15.02
N PHE A 52 11.30 -11.82 -14.41
CA PHE A 52 10.77 -10.44 -14.45
C PHE A 52 10.83 -9.78 -15.82
N ILE A 53 11.82 -10.10 -16.64
CA ILE A 53 11.90 -9.61 -18.02
C ILE A 53 10.82 -10.27 -18.88
N GLU A 54 10.63 -11.59 -18.74
CA GLU A 54 9.56 -12.34 -19.41
C GLU A 54 8.16 -11.83 -19.00
N ASP A 55 7.95 -11.55 -17.71
CA ASP A 55 6.72 -10.96 -17.17
C ASP A 55 6.57 -9.46 -17.53
N GLY A 56 7.58 -8.84 -18.15
CA GLY A 56 7.59 -7.42 -18.49
C GLY A 56 7.66 -6.46 -17.30
N ILE A 57 8.00 -6.95 -16.11
CA ILE A 57 8.13 -6.17 -14.86
C ILE A 57 9.45 -5.38 -14.85
N VAL A 58 10.49 -5.90 -15.49
CA VAL A 58 11.83 -5.30 -15.59
C VAL A 58 12.25 -5.27 -17.06
N HIS A 59 13.00 -4.25 -17.46
CA HIS A 59 13.58 -4.17 -18.81
C HIS A 59 15.06 -3.79 -18.75
N GLU A 60 15.79 -4.14 -19.82
CA GLU A 60 17.21 -3.80 -19.98
C GLU A 60 17.33 -2.41 -20.63
N VAL A 61 18.08 -1.50 -20.01
CA VAL A 61 18.21 -0.08 -20.45
C VAL A 61 19.57 0.26 -21.06
N GLY A 62 20.40 -0.75 -21.30
CA GLY A 62 21.71 -0.61 -21.95
C GLY A 62 22.85 -1.14 -21.10
N PHE A 63 24.05 -0.59 -21.31
CA PHE A 63 25.29 -1.07 -20.71
C PHE A 63 25.89 -0.05 -19.75
N GLY A 64 26.32 -0.51 -18.57
CA GLY A 64 27.08 0.28 -17.61
C GLY A 64 28.57 0.42 -17.96
N GLU A 65 29.30 1.16 -17.12
CA GLU A 65 30.75 1.32 -17.27
C GLU A 65 31.50 -0.01 -17.09
N SER A 66 32.58 -0.21 -17.85
CA SER A 66 33.42 -1.41 -17.74
C SER A 66 34.53 -1.20 -16.71
N SER A 67 34.68 -2.14 -15.80
CA SER A 67 35.79 -2.20 -14.83
C SER A 67 36.88 -3.22 -15.23
N GLY A 68 37.04 -3.49 -16.53
CA GLY A 68 38.04 -4.44 -17.06
C GLY A 68 37.47 -5.76 -17.60
N GLY A 69 36.14 -5.90 -17.65
CA GLY A 69 35.43 -7.04 -18.22
C GLY A 69 34.32 -6.65 -19.20
N ARG A 70 33.45 -7.62 -19.56
CA ARG A 70 32.24 -7.35 -20.37
C ARG A 70 31.39 -6.30 -19.67
N ARG A 71 30.95 -5.28 -20.41
CA ARG A 71 30.08 -4.23 -19.86
C ARG A 71 28.80 -4.86 -19.27
N PRO A 72 28.44 -4.52 -18.03
CA PRO A 72 27.24 -5.08 -17.40
C PRO A 72 25.99 -4.53 -18.08
N VAL A 73 24.95 -5.36 -18.19
CA VAL A 73 23.63 -4.90 -18.63
C VAL A 73 22.89 -4.30 -17.44
N MET A 74 22.33 -3.12 -17.63
CA MET A 74 21.59 -2.37 -16.61
C MET A 74 20.11 -2.69 -16.69
N LEU A 75 19.48 -2.86 -15.52
CA LEU A 75 18.09 -3.23 -15.36
C LEU A 75 17.31 -2.10 -14.70
N GLU A 76 16.11 -1.83 -15.21
CA GLU A 76 15.16 -0.89 -14.61
C GLU A 76 13.77 -1.52 -14.46
N LEU A 77 13.04 -1.06 -13.45
CA LEU A 77 11.64 -1.41 -13.28
C LEU A 77 10.83 -0.82 -14.45
N ASN A 78 10.06 -1.66 -15.13
CA ASN A 78 9.04 -1.15 -16.05
C ASN A 78 7.85 -0.63 -15.22
N SER A 79 7.85 0.66 -14.89
CA SER A 79 6.81 1.23 -14.03
C SER A 79 5.40 1.08 -14.61
N LYS A 80 5.28 0.96 -15.93
CA LYS A 80 4.01 0.78 -16.67
C LYS A 80 3.55 -0.68 -16.77
N ALA A 81 4.25 -1.62 -16.13
CA ALA A 81 3.86 -3.03 -16.15
C ALA A 81 2.50 -3.27 -15.47
N ALA A 82 2.16 -2.44 -14.48
CA ALA A 82 0.91 -2.49 -13.75
C ALA A 82 0.62 -1.16 -13.07
N PHE A 83 -0.62 -0.98 -12.63
CA PHE A 83 -1.08 0.20 -11.91
C PHE A 83 -1.82 -0.17 -10.63
N ILE A 84 -1.79 0.73 -9.65
CA ILE A 84 -2.49 0.58 -8.38
C ILE A 84 -3.45 1.76 -8.23
N PHE A 85 -4.72 1.46 -7.92
CA PHE A 85 -5.67 2.49 -7.53
C PHE A 85 -5.59 2.68 -6.01
N ALA A 86 -5.63 3.92 -5.52
CA ALA A 86 -5.63 4.21 -4.11
C ALA A 86 -6.77 5.16 -3.73
N VAL A 87 -7.31 4.95 -2.54
CA VAL A 87 -8.41 5.74 -1.98
C VAL A 87 -8.05 6.11 -0.55
N ARG A 88 -8.10 7.40 -0.21
CA ARG A 88 -8.14 7.89 1.16
C ARG A 88 -9.53 8.44 1.43
N LEU A 89 -10.22 7.79 2.37
CA LEU A 89 -11.53 8.20 2.84
C LEU A 89 -11.39 8.89 4.19
N GLN A 90 -12.04 10.04 4.35
CA GLN A 90 -12.16 10.78 5.61
C GLN A 90 -13.57 11.38 5.69
N ARG A 91 -13.96 11.91 6.86
CA ARG A 91 -15.22 12.66 6.98
C ARG A 91 -15.24 13.79 5.93
N ASP A 92 -16.34 13.84 5.18
CA ASP A 92 -16.66 14.84 4.17
C ASP A 92 -15.70 14.91 2.96
N GLU A 93 -14.77 13.95 2.83
CA GLU A 93 -13.71 13.99 1.83
C GLU A 93 -13.28 12.60 1.36
N VAL A 94 -13.18 12.46 0.04
CA VAL A 94 -12.54 11.32 -0.63
C VAL A 94 -11.44 11.82 -1.54
N VAL A 95 -10.24 11.25 -1.38
CA VAL A 95 -9.13 11.44 -2.32
C VAL A 95 -8.84 10.11 -3.00
N THR A 96 -8.72 10.14 -4.32
CA THR A 96 -8.36 8.97 -5.12
C THR A 96 -7.13 9.29 -5.96
N ALA A 97 -6.31 8.28 -6.23
CA ALA A 97 -5.13 8.44 -7.05
C ALA A 97 -4.80 7.14 -7.77
N LEU A 98 -4.21 7.26 -8.96
CA LEU A 98 -3.71 6.15 -9.74
C LEU A 98 -2.18 6.19 -9.70
N PHE A 99 -1.57 5.08 -9.35
CA PHE A 99 -0.13 4.91 -9.22
C PHE A 99 0.42 3.93 -10.24
N ASP A 100 1.67 4.15 -10.65
CA ASP A 100 2.47 3.12 -11.31
C ASP A 100 3.14 2.18 -10.26
N ILE A 101 3.73 1.05 -10.67
CA ILE A 101 4.41 0.16 -9.70
C ILE A 101 5.76 0.69 -9.18
N GLY A 102 6.24 1.81 -9.72
CA GLY A 102 7.34 2.57 -9.14
C GLY A 102 6.93 3.33 -7.88
N GLY A 103 5.64 3.62 -7.73
CA GLY A 103 5.08 4.44 -6.65
C GLY A 103 4.83 5.88 -7.08
N ASN A 104 4.88 6.20 -8.38
CA ASN A 104 4.60 7.54 -8.87
C ASN A 104 3.08 7.72 -9.06
N ILE A 105 2.57 8.89 -8.66
CA ILE A 105 1.18 9.28 -8.93
C ILE A 105 1.08 9.71 -10.40
N LEU A 106 0.23 9.04 -11.16
CA LEU A 106 -0.08 9.39 -12.55
C LEU A 106 -1.11 10.51 -12.62
N ASN A 107 -2.16 10.39 -11.82
CA ASN A 107 -3.21 11.39 -11.68
C ASN A 107 -3.96 11.16 -10.36
N GLN A 108 -4.64 12.20 -9.86
CA GLN A 108 -5.40 12.15 -8.62
C GLN A 108 -6.64 13.04 -8.70
N ASN A 109 -7.63 12.73 -7.87
CA ASN A 109 -8.85 13.51 -7.72
C ASN A 109 -9.20 13.66 -6.24
N LYS A 110 -9.77 14.82 -5.89
CA LYS A 110 -10.26 15.12 -4.56
C LYS A 110 -11.70 15.58 -4.65
N ARG A 111 -12.58 14.96 -3.87
CA ARG A 111 -14.00 15.28 -3.80
C ARG A 111 -14.42 15.53 -2.36
N THR A 112 -15.19 16.60 -2.17
CA THR A 112 -15.95 16.87 -0.96
C THR A 112 -17.36 16.33 -1.17
N LEU A 113 -17.85 15.51 -0.25
CA LEU A 113 -19.16 14.87 -0.29
C LEU A 113 -19.56 14.42 1.11
N ASP A 114 -20.85 14.29 1.40
CA ASP A 114 -21.29 13.62 2.64
C ASP A 114 -20.86 12.15 2.59
N THR A 115 -20.00 11.75 3.52
CA THR A 115 -19.48 10.37 3.60
C THR A 115 -20.28 9.48 4.54
N SER A 116 -21.43 9.94 5.03
CA SER A 116 -22.26 9.17 5.96
C SER A 116 -23.06 8.05 5.30
N VAL A 117 -23.29 8.14 3.98
CA VAL A 117 -23.92 7.09 3.18
C VAL A 117 -22.85 6.32 2.41
N ALA A 118 -22.72 5.02 2.68
CA ALA A 118 -21.66 4.20 2.10
C ALA A 118 -21.80 4.03 0.58
N GLU A 119 -23.03 3.91 0.09
CA GLU A 119 -23.35 3.78 -1.34
C GLU A 119 -22.91 5.02 -2.11
N ASP A 120 -23.12 6.22 -1.57
CA ASP A 120 -22.69 7.48 -2.19
C ASP A 120 -21.16 7.56 -2.29
N VAL A 121 -20.45 7.10 -1.26
CA VAL A 121 -18.98 7.00 -1.27
C VAL A 121 -18.52 5.99 -2.34
N VAL A 122 -19.16 4.83 -2.43
CA VAL A 122 -18.83 3.79 -3.42
C VAL A 122 -19.00 4.32 -4.85
N GLU A 123 -20.12 4.99 -5.13
CA GLU A 123 -20.36 5.59 -6.44
C GLU A 123 -19.40 6.74 -6.73
N ALA A 124 -19.10 7.60 -5.75
CA ALA A 124 -18.15 8.69 -5.93
C ALA A 124 -16.72 8.18 -6.24
N VAL A 125 -16.28 7.11 -5.55
CA VAL A 125 -15.00 6.44 -5.80
C VAL A 125 -14.99 5.77 -7.16
N GLY A 126 -16.05 5.03 -7.52
CA GLY A 126 -16.18 4.38 -8.83
C GLY A 126 -16.13 5.37 -9.98
N ASN A 127 -16.91 6.45 -9.90
CA ASN A 127 -16.90 7.52 -10.90
C ASN A 127 -15.52 8.19 -11.00
N SER A 128 -14.82 8.33 -9.87
CA SER A 128 -13.46 8.87 -9.87
C SER A 128 -12.43 7.91 -10.46
N TYR A 129 -12.62 6.60 -10.29
CA TYR A 129 -11.79 5.58 -10.92
C TYR A 129 -11.94 5.65 -12.44
N ASP A 130 -13.19 5.62 -12.94
CA ASP A 130 -13.50 5.69 -14.36
C ASP A 130 -12.88 6.96 -15.00
N TRP A 131 -13.04 8.11 -14.34
CA TRP A 131 -12.41 9.36 -14.77
C TRP A 131 -10.87 9.30 -14.80
N LEU A 132 -10.22 8.69 -13.80
CA LEU A 132 -8.76 8.55 -13.77
C LEU A 132 -8.26 7.65 -14.89
N ILE A 133 -8.95 6.55 -15.19
CA ILE A 133 -8.63 5.65 -16.30
C ILE A 133 -8.72 6.41 -17.63
N GLU A 134 -9.82 7.10 -17.87
CA GLU A 134 -10.03 7.87 -19.10
C GLU A 134 -8.96 8.96 -19.29
N ASN A 135 -8.64 9.72 -18.25
CA ASN A 135 -7.70 10.84 -18.34
C ASN A 135 -6.23 10.42 -18.43
N THR A 136 -5.90 9.22 -17.99
CA THR A 136 -4.53 8.68 -18.10
C THR A 136 -4.34 7.80 -19.32
N GLY A 137 -5.43 7.34 -19.95
CA GLY A 137 -5.41 6.45 -21.10
C GLY A 137 -4.85 5.06 -20.78
N ILE A 138 -4.79 4.68 -19.51
CA ILE A 138 -4.33 3.35 -19.12
C ILE A 138 -5.39 2.29 -19.41
N ASP A 139 -4.93 1.08 -19.67
CA ASP A 139 -5.83 -0.08 -19.71
C ASP A 139 -6.26 -0.44 -18.28
N LYS A 140 -7.58 -0.46 -18.03
CA LYS A 140 -8.16 -0.82 -16.73
C LYS A 140 -7.76 -2.23 -16.28
N GLU A 141 -7.51 -3.15 -17.22
CA GLU A 141 -7.10 -4.52 -16.91
C GLU A 141 -5.68 -4.60 -16.32
N LYS A 142 -4.90 -3.51 -16.44
CA LYS A 142 -3.58 -3.39 -15.80
C LYS A 142 -3.63 -2.86 -14.37
N VAL A 143 -4.81 -2.48 -13.87
CA VAL A 143 -4.97 -2.09 -12.47
C VAL A 143 -5.08 -3.34 -11.61
N LEU A 144 -4.05 -3.62 -10.82
CA LEU A 144 -3.97 -4.89 -10.08
C LEU A 144 -4.85 -4.94 -8.85
N CYS A 145 -4.97 -3.82 -8.13
CA CYS A 145 -5.78 -3.73 -6.93
C CYS A 145 -6.06 -2.28 -6.53
N CYS A 146 -6.95 -2.12 -5.56
CA CYS A 146 -7.23 -0.89 -4.87
C CYS A 146 -6.74 -0.96 -3.41
N GLY A 147 -5.91 0.00 -2.99
CA GLY A 147 -5.59 0.23 -1.59
C GLY A 147 -6.48 1.32 -1.00
N LEU A 148 -7.18 1.05 0.09
CA LEU A 148 -8.09 1.99 0.74
C LEU A 148 -7.69 2.26 2.19
N ALA A 149 -7.51 3.52 2.53
CA ALA A 149 -7.30 4.00 3.90
C ALA A 149 -8.59 4.65 4.43
N SER A 150 -9.10 4.18 5.56
CA SER A 150 -10.36 4.68 6.17
C SER A 150 -10.24 4.86 7.69
N PRO A 151 -10.92 5.86 8.30
CA PRO A 151 -11.04 5.95 9.75
C PRO A 151 -11.98 4.89 10.32
N GLY A 152 -11.65 4.42 11.52
CA GLY A 152 -12.49 3.51 12.29
C GLY A 152 -11.81 2.16 12.56
N LEU A 153 -12.59 1.26 13.13
CA LEU A 153 -12.20 -0.10 13.45
C LEU A 153 -12.31 -0.95 12.18
N ILE A 154 -11.19 -1.35 11.59
CA ILE A 154 -11.14 -2.07 10.30
C ILE A 154 -10.81 -3.55 10.50
N ASN A 155 -11.67 -4.44 10.00
CA ASN A 155 -11.30 -5.84 9.79
C ASN A 155 -10.66 -5.97 8.40
N THR A 156 -9.34 -5.91 8.36
CA THR A 156 -8.54 -5.87 7.12
C THR A 156 -8.69 -7.16 6.30
N HIS A 157 -8.86 -8.31 6.95
CA HIS A 157 -9.05 -9.60 6.28
C HIS A 157 -10.35 -9.68 5.47
N ARG A 158 -11.41 -9.00 5.93
CA ARG A 158 -12.73 -9.01 5.28
C ARG A 158 -13.01 -7.75 4.46
N GLY A 159 -12.12 -6.74 4.54
CA GLY A 159 -12.40 -5.41 3.98
C GLY A 159 -13.64 -4.76 4.60
N LEU A 160 -13.89 -5.01 5.89
CA LEU A 160 -15.08 -4.59 6.62
C LEU A 160 -14.73 -3.45 7.57
N ILE A 161 -15.47 -2.35 7.49
CA ILE A 161 -15.44 -1.29 8.49
C ILE A 161 -16.38 -1.73 9.60
N GLN A 162 -15.80 -2.21 10.70
CA GLN A 162 -16.54 -2.72 11.84
C GLN A 162 -17.35 -1.60 12.50
N HIS A 163 -16.73 -0.44 12.71
CA HIS A 163 -17.37 0.74 13.27
C HIS A 163 -16.56 1.99 12.91
N SER A 164 -17.23 3.11 12.60
CA SER A 164 -16.58 4.40 12.40
C SER A 164 -17.50 5.56 12.80
N SER A 165 -17.22 6.19 13.95
CA SER A 165 -17.97 7.37 14.41
C SER A 165 -17.79 8.56 13.48
N ASN A 166 -16.63 8.67 12.82
CA ASN A 166 -16.36 9.75 11.88
C ASN A 166 -17.23 9.67 10.62
N LEU A 167 -17.51 8.46 10.16
CA LEU A 167 -18.33 8.18 8.97
C LEU A 167 -19.79 7.81 9.33
N LYS A 168 -20.13 7.63 10.61
CA LYS A 168 -21.44 7.11 11.07
C LYS A 168 -21.76 5.71 10.51
N TRP A 169 -20.74 4.87 10.36
CA TRP A 169 -20.87 3.54 9.76
C TRP A 169 -20.81 2.45 10.82
N ASP A 170 -21.67 1.43 10.66
CA ASP A 170 -21.63 0.17 11.41
C ASP A 170 -21.62 -1.00 10.44
N LYS A 171 -20.62 -1.88 10.56
CA LYS A 171 -20.48 -3.13 9.78
C LYS A 171 -20.63 -2.96 8.26
N VAL A 172 -20.00 -1.94 7.68
CA VAL A 172 -20.05 -1.67 6.23
C VAL A 172 -19.00 -2.50 5.49
N PRO A 173 -19.39 -3.42 4.59
CA PRO A 173 -18.47 -4.28 3.84
C PRO A 173 -17.83 -3.53 2.65
N LEU A 174 -17.18 -2.41 2.92
CA LEU A 174 -16.72 -1.46 1.92
C LEU A 174 -15.82 -2.10 0.85
N GLY A 175 -14.91 -2.99 1.25
CA GLY A 175 -14.02 -3.69 0.32
C GLY A 175 -14.79 -4.49 -0.75
N ALA A 176 -15.85 -5.20 -0.35
CA ALA A 176 -16.69 -5.95 -1.28
C ALA A 176 -17.55 -5.04 -2.16
N MET A 177 -18.11 -3.96 -1.59
CA MET A 177 -18.91 -2.98 -2.34
C MET A 177 -18.06 -2.31 -3.42
N LEU A 178 -16.87 -1.84 -3.07
CA LEU A 178 -15.93 -1.22 -4.01
C LEU A 178 -15.40 -2.24 -5.02
N SER A 179 -15.05 -3.46 -4.60
CA SER A 179 -14.58 -4.48 -5.55
C SER A 179 -15.63 -4.73 -6.64
N LYS A 180 -16.92 -4.82 -6.25
CA LYS A 180 -18.02 -4.92 -7.21
C LYS A 180 -18.12 -3.69 -8.13
N ARG A 181 -18.04 -2.47 -7.58
CA ARG A 181 -18.12 -1.22 -8.37
C ARG A 181 -16.90 -1.00 -9.28
N LEU A 182 -15.76 -1.59 -8.93
CA LEU A 182 -14.48 -1.48 -9.63
C LEU A 182 -14.18 -2.76 -10.43
N TYR A 183 -15.22 -3.35 -11.04
CA TYR A 183 -15.08 -4.46 -12.01
C TYR A 183 -14.38 -5.72 -11.47
N GLY A 184 -14.44 -5.95 -10.15
CA GLY A 184 -13.88 -7.13 -9.51
C GLY A 184 -12.42 -6.99 -9.07
N ILE A 185 -11.79 -5.82 -9.19
CA ILE A 185 -10.43 -5.64 -8.68
C ILE A 185 -10.40 -5.89 -7.14
N PRO A 186 -9.36 -6.55 -6.61
CA PRO A 186 -9.20 -6.72 -5.17
C PRO A 186 -9.10 -5.36 -4.46
N VAL A 187 -9.79 -5.22 -3.33
CA VAL A 187 -9.76 -4.00 -2.49
C VAL A 187 -9.21 -4.35 -1.11
N HIS A 188 -8.09 -3.73 -0.75
CA HIS A 188 -7.44 -3.87 0.55
C HIS A 188 -7.79 -2.66 1.41
N VAL A 189 -8.55 -2.86 2.47
CA VAL A 189 -8.97 -1.80 3.40
C VAL A 189 -8.05 -1.82 4.61
N GLU A 190 -7.48 -0.67 4.96
CA GLU A 190 -6.60 -0.46 6.11
C GLU A 190 -7.06 0.76 6.92
N ASN A 191 -6.76 0.75 8.22
CA ASN A 191 -6.95 1.91 9.08
C ASN A 191 -6.07 3.08 8.61
N ILE A 192 -6.63 4.28 8.60
CA ILE A 192 -5.95 5.47 8.06
C ILE A 192 -4.62 5.79 8.75
N SER A 193 -4.49 5.56 10.06
CA SER A 193 -3.25 5.79 10.82
C SER A 193 -2.21 4.72 10.53
N ASN A 194 -2.64 3.46 10.37
CA ASN A 194 -1.76 2.37 9.92
C ASN A 194 -1.23 2.62 8.51
N ALA A 195 -2.12 3.01 7.58
CA ALA A 195 -1.74 3.34 6.21
C ALA A 195 -0.74 4.52 6.16
N ALA A 196 -0.95 5.54 6.99
CA ALA A 196 -0.01 6.65 7.12
C ALA A 196 1.34 6.22 7.70
N ALA A 197 1.35 5.34 8.71
CA ALA A 197 2.58 4.76 9.25
C ALA A 197 3.37 3.99 8.17
N LEU A 198 2.69 3.17 7.36
CA LEU A 198 3.29 2.47 6.22
C LEU A 198 3.87 3.45 5.19
N ALA A 199 3.14 4.52 4.88
CA ALA A 199 3.61 5.55 3.95
C ALA A 199 4.87 6.25 4.49
N GLU A 200 4.92 6.61 5.77
CA GLU A 200 6.11 7.19 6.40
C GLU A 200 7.29 6.22 6.42
N LYS A 201 7.05 4.93 6.67
CA LYS A 201 8.09 3.89 6.63
C LYS A 201 8.71 3.76 5.25
N GLU A 202 7.89 3.80 4.20
CA GLU A 202 8.35 3.53 2.84
C GLU A 202 8.89 4.79 2.14
N TYR A 203 8.24 5.94 2.33
CA TYR A 203 8.49 7.17 1.57
C TYR A 203 8.90 8.37 2.43
N GLY A 204 8.58 8.36 3.72
CA GLY A 204 8.74 9.51 4.61
C GLY A 204 9.88 9.38 5.61
N SER A 205 9.67 9.96 6.79
CA SER A 205 10.68 10.06 7.86
C SER A 205 10.94 8.75 8.58
N GLY A 206 10.07 7.75 8.38
CA GLY A 206 10.18 6.41 8.95
C GLY A 206 11.13 5.47 8.20
N ARG A 207 11.73 5.92 7.09
CA ARG A 207 12.63 5.09 6.28
C ARG A 207 13.84 4.61 7.07
N GLY A 208 14.11 3.30 6.99
CA GLY A 208 15.22 2.66 7.69
C GLY A 208 14.94 2.27 9.14
N TYR A 209 13.80 2.69 9.70
CA TYR A 209 13.37 2.29 11.04
C TYR A 209 12.48 1.05 10.99
N HIS A 210 12.74 0.11 11.90
CA HIS A 210 11.93 -1.10 12.08
C HIS A 210 10.77 -0.88 13.06
N ASP A 211 10.92 0.05 13.99
CA ASP A 211 9.92 0.39 14.98
C ASP A 211 9.58 1.88 14.85
N LEU A 212 8.30 2.20 14.63
CA LEU A 212 7.84 3.59 14.55
C LEU A 212 6.41 3.73 15.04
N ILE A 213 6.10 4.92 15.55
CA ILE A 213 4.77 5.33 15.94
C ILE A 213 4.41 6.55 15.10
N TYR A 214 3.36 6.43 14.31
CA TYR A 214 2.74 7.56 13.61
C TYR A 214 1.59 8.09 14.46
N LEU A 215 1.59 9.38 14.78
CA LEU A 215 0.47 10.03 15.47
C LEU A 215 -0.34 10.84 14.46
N ASN A 216 -1.58 10.44 14.25
CA ASN A 216 -2.53 11.13 13.40
C ASN A 216 -3.36 12.11 14.26
N LEU A 217 -3.06 13.40 14.14
CA LEU A 217 -3.77 14.49 14.81
C LEU A 217 -4.60 15.27 13.77
N SER A 218 -5.78 14.76 13.45
CA SER A 218 -6.65 15.32 12.42
C SER A 218 -8.09 15.45 12.94
N VAL A 219 -9.10 15.22 12.09
CA VAL A 219 -10.53 15.19 12.48
C VAL A 219 -10.78 14.24 13.66
N GLY A 220 -9.96 13.21 13.81
CA GLY A 220 -9.84 12.41 15.02
C GLY A 220 -8.37 12.22 15.41
N ILE A 221 -8.16 11.64 16.58
CA ILE A 221 -6.84 11.30 17.11
C ILE A 221 -6.67 9.78 17.01
N GLY A 222 -5.58 9.33 16.38
CA GLY A 222 -5.23 7.92 16.30
C GLY A 222 -3.73 7.71 16.13
N ALA A 223 -3.30 6.46 16.21
CA ALA A 223 -1.91 6.09 16.03
C ALA A 223 -1.77 4.86 15.13
N GLY A 224 -0.72 4.86 14.29
CA GLY A 224 -0.27 3.69 13.56
C GLY A 224 1.02 3.20 14.18
N PHE A 225 1.09 1.91 14.51
CA PHE A 225 2.26 1.31 15.12
C PHE A 225 2.93 0.35 14.13
N ILE A 226 4.23 0.53 13.92
CA ILE A 226 5.06 -0.49 13.27
C ILE A 226 6.02 -1.01 14.31
N ILE A 227 6.04 -2.33 14.50
CA ILE A 227 6.91 -3.01 15.45
C ILE A 227 7.57 -4.18 14.72
N GLY A 228 8.89 -4.26 14.76
CA GLY A 228 9.65 -5.28 14.05
C GLY A 228 9.49 -5.22 12.52
N GLY A 229 9.14 -4.06 11.99
CA GLY A 229 8.91 -3.82 10.57
C GLY A 229 7.49 -4.09 10.10
N GLU A 230 6.59 -4.56 10.95
CA GLU A 230 5.20 -4.89 10.56
C GLU A 230 4.20 -4.03 11.31
N ILE A 231 3.01 -3.83 10.73
CA ILE A 231 1.92 -3.15 11.43
C ILE A 231 1.52 -3.95 12.65
N TYR A 232 1.51 -3.29 13.81
CA TYR A 232 1.00 -3.86 15.04
C TYR A 232 -0.51 -3.64 15.13
N GLY A 233 -1.28 -4.65 14.74
CA GLY A 233 -2.75 -4.61 14.73
C GLY A 233 -3.43 -4.93 16.08
N GLY A 234 -2.67 -5.16 17.16
CA GLY A 234 -3.25 -5.54 18.47
C GLY A 234 -3.93 -6.92 18.47
N THR A 235 -4.54 -7.29 19.60
CA THR A 235 -5.12 -8.65 19.78
C THR A 235 -6.42 -8.88 19.03
N ARG A 236 -7.19 -7.81 18.77
CA ARG A 236 -8.49 -7.86 18.08
C ARG A 236 -8.45 -7.30 16.66
N GLY A 237 -7.25 -6.99 16.13
CA GLY A 237 -7.10 -6.31 14.85
C GLY A 237 -7.27 -4.78 14.92
N TYR A 238 -7.43 -4.24 16.14
CA TYR A 238 -7.51 -2.81 16.41
C TYR A 238 -6.43 -2.44 17.42
N ALA A 239 -5.57 -1.49 17.05
CA ALA A 239 -4.57 -0.88 17.93
C ALA A 239 -4.44 0.59 17.54
N GLY A 240 -3.96 1.43 18.47
CA GLY A 240 -3.72 2.85 18.16
C GLY A 240 -4.93 3.74 18.32
N GLU A 241 -5.98 3.28 18.99
CA GLU A 241 -7.15 4.08 19.37
C GLU A 241 -6.87 5.01 20.57
N ILE A 242 -5.73 5.70 20.52
CA ILE A 242 -5.24 6.57 21.60
C ILE A 242 -6.13 7.80 21.83
N GLY A 243 -6.93 8.19 20.83
CA GLY A 243 -7.91 9.27 20.94
C GLY A 243 -9.05 8.95 21.90
N HIS A 244 -9.23 7.68 22.27
CA HIS A 244 -10.27 7.21 23.19
C HIS A 244 -9.73 6.89 24.59
N MET A 245 -8.51 7.31 24.90
CA MET A 245 -7.98 7.22 26.27
C MET A 245 -8.68 8.23 27.18
N THR A 246 -9.19 7.77 28.33
CA THR A 246 -9.80 8.66 29.32
C THR A 246 -8.73 9.55 29.96
N LEU A 247 -8.79 10.85 29.68
CA LEU A 247 -7.93 11.86 30.31
C LEU A 247 -8.63 12.58 31.47
N MET A 248 -9.96 12.75 31.37
CA MET A 248 -10.81 13.37 32.39
C MET A 248 -11.88 12.37 32.81
N PRO A 249 -11.70 11.65 33.93
CA PRO A 249 -12.66 10.65 34.41
C PRO A 249 -14.03 11.25 34.76
N ASP A 250 -14.02 12.47 35.29
CA ASP A 250 -15.22 13.19 35.71
C ASP A 250 -15.33 14.54 34.96
N GLY A 251 -16.53 14.89 34.52
CA GLY A 251 -16.81 16.20 33.90
C GLY A 251 -16.20 16.43 32.50
N GLY A 252 -15.65 15.39 31.86
CA GLY A 252 -15.19 15.45 30.47
C GLY A 252 -16.34 15.50 29.46
N PRO A 253 -16.09 15.95 28.21
CA PRO A 253 -17.08 15.90 27.16
C PRO A 253 -17.41 14.45 26.76
N GLU A 254 -18.65 14.20 26.36
CA GLU A 254 -19.03 12.89 25.80
C GLU A 254 -18.26 12.62 24.50
N CYS A 255 -17.65 11.44 24.42
CA CYS A 255 -17.03 10.94 23.21
C CYS A 255 -18.06 10.16 22.38
N ALA A 256 -17.93 10.17 21.05
CA ALA A 256 -18.80 9.42 20.16
C ALA A 256 -18.49 7.90 20.09
N CYS A 257 -17.69 7.37 21.04
CA CYS A 257 -17.28 5.97 21.10
C CYS A 257 -18.12 5.14 22.08
#